data_AF-A0A1F4JYE3-F1
#
_entry.id   AF-A0A1F4JYE3-F1
#
_cell.length_a   1.000
_cell.length_b   1.000
_cell.length_c   1.000
_cell.angle_alpha   90.00
_cell.angle_beta   90.00
_cell.angle_gamma   90.00
#
_symmetry.space_group_name_H-M   'P 1'
#
loop_
_entity.id
_entity.type
_entity.pdbx_description
1 polymer ?
#
loop_
_entity_poly.entity_id
_entity_poly.type
_entity_poly.pdbx_seq_one_letter_code
_entity_poly.pdbx_strand_id
1 'polypeptide(L)'
;MKSSIQDLATRAQLARSTVPFEKRTFLKFTAPGLNGQDVTLVFEASSYRCGAPLHLQLWSNDPEEPCFWSPYVTLTKSAEPSDCQDGEIVVKTSDENAHLRDALLTRGFFEDTGRRLRSGYSVLEIWAMTDLFTAALEEVLGGQKSVKKAKEKAGALT
;
A
#
# COMPACT_ATOMS: atom_id res chain seq x y z
N MET A 1 -22.33 -11.32 -1.00
CA MET A 1 -22.48 -10.66 -2.31
C MET A 1 -22.51 -9.12 -2.22
N LYS A 2 -21.75 -8.50 -1.30
CA LYS A 2 -21.64 -7.03 -1.13
C LYS A 2 -20.28 -6.45 -1.58
N SER A 3 -19.29 -7.27 -1.93
CA SER A 3 -17.90 -6.80 -2.12
C SER A 3 -17.59 -6.16 -3.48
N SER A 4 -18.38 -6.43 -4.53
CA SER A 4 -18.05 -5.98 -5.90
C SER A 4 -18.26 -4.48 -6.18
N ILE A 5 -19.21 -3.81 -5.51
CA ILE A 5 -19.52 -2.39 -5.77
C ILE A 5 -18.57 -1.47 -4.98
N GLN A 6 -18.19 -1.86 -3.76
CA GLN A 6 -17.22 -1.09 -2.97
C GLN A 6 -15.83 -1.15 -3.60
N ASP A 7 -15.42 -2.30 -4.13
CA ASP A 7 -14.13 -2.47 -4.83
C ASP A 7 -14.03 -1.57 -6.08
N LEU A 8 -15.09 -1.49 -6.90
CA LEU A 8 -15.12 -0.60 -8.07
C LEU A 8 -15.08 0.89 -7.71
N ALA A 9 -15.75 1.30 -6.63
CA ALA A 9 -15.74 2.67 -6.14
C ALA A 9 -14.34 3.06 -5.61
N THR A 10 -13.70 2.17 -4.86
CA THR A 10 -12.32 2.30 -4.37
C THR A 10 -11.34 2.45 -5.53
N ARG A 11 -11.42 1.59 -6.56
CA ARG A 11 -10.56 1.65 -7.75
C ARG A 11 -10.79 2.93 -8.57
N ALA A 12 -12.04 3.38 -8.71
CA ALA A 12 -12.36 4.62 -9.43
C ALA A 12 -11.83 5.89 -8.73
N GLN A 13 -11.78 5.88 -7.39
CA GLN A 13 -11.23 6.97 -6.58
C GLN A 13 -9.69 7.02 -6.64
N LEU A 14 -9.04 5.86 -6.74
CA LEU A 14 -7.59 5.75 -6.95
C LEU A 14 -7.13 6.23 -8.34
N ALA A 15 -7.98 6.12 -9.37
CA ALA A 15 -7.62 6.41 -10.77
C ALA A 15 -7.63 7.91 -11.17
N ARG A 16 -8.08 8.82 -10.30
CA ARG A 16 -8.24 10.25 -10.63
C ARG A 16 -7.68 11.15 -9.51
N SER A 17 -6.38 11.44 -9.51
CA SER A 17 -5.78 12.25 -8.44
C SER A 17 -5.48 13.70 -8.87
N THR A 18 -6.28 14.62 -8.37
CA THR A 18 -5.92 16.04 -8.12
C THR A 18 -5.56 16.25 -6.63
N VAL A 19 -5.34 15.16 -5.90
CA VAL A 19 -5.17 15.16 -4.44
C VAL A 19 -3.69 15.42 -4.12
N PRO A 20 -3.37 16.38 -3.22
CA PRO A 20 -2.01 16.63 -2.74
C PRO A 20 -1.31 15.34 -2.29
N PHE A 21 0.00 15.25 -2.48
CA PHE A 21 0.79 14.06 -2.18
C PHE A 21 0.59 13.57 -0.73
N GLU A 22 0.61 14.49 0.23
CA GLU A 22 0.45 14.23 1.67
C GLU A 22 -0.92 13.66 2.02
N LYS A 23 -1.91 13.80 1.13
CA LYS A 23 -3.26 13.27 1.29
C LYS A 23 -3.45 11.93 0.57
N ARG A 24 -2.42 11.44 -0.13
CA ARG A 24 -2.41 10.13 -0.80
C ARG A 24 -1.52 9.12 -0.10
N THR A 25 -0.65 9.59 0.79
CA THR A 25 0.28 8.74 1.52
C THR A 25 -0.26 8.29 2.87
N PHE A 26 0.11 7.07 3.26
CA PHE A 26 -0.27 6.47 4.53
C PHE A 26 0.85 5.58 5.04
N LEU A 27 0.75 5.18 6.32
CA LEU A 27 1.71 4.32 7.02
C LEU A 27 3.16 4.80 6.82
N LYS A 28 3.57 5.76 7.64
CA LYS A 28 4.97 6.18 7.74
C LYS A 28 5.76 5.20 8.59
N PHE A 29 6.87 4.69 8.06
CA PHE A 29 7.76 3.78 8.77
C PHE A 29 9.20 3.97 8.33
N THR A 30 10.13 3.44 9.12
CA THR A 30 11.56 3.40 8.77
C THR A 30 11.94 1.98 8.38
N ALA A 31 12.77 1.78 7.38
CA ALA A 31 13.32 0.46 7.03
C ALA A 31 14.76 0.60 6.54
N PRO A 32 15.57 -0.48 6.56
CA PRO A 32 16.86 -0.47 5.88
C PRO A 32 16.64 -0.08 4.43
N GLY A 33 17.48 0.81 3.90
CA GLY A 33 17.55 1.17 2.49
C GLY A 33 18.56 0.32 1.72
N LEU A 34 18.66 0.55 0.40
CA LEU A 34 19.60 -0.15 -0.50
C LEU A 34 21.07 -0.13 -0.05
N ASN A 35 21.51 0.94 0.61
CA ASN A 35 22.87 1.09 1.13
C ASN A 35 23.01 0.60 2.59
N GLY A 36 21.98 -0.03 3.16
CA GLY A 36 21.92 -0.46 4.55
C GLY A 36 21.64 0.65 5.56
N GLN A 37 21.53 1.92 5.14
CA GLN A 37 21.11 3.01 6.01
C GLN A 37 19.59 3.06 6.09
N ASP A 38 19.08 3.36 7.28
CA ASP A 38 17.65 3.49 7.49
C ASP A 38 17.06 4.66 6.69
N VAL A 39 15.96 4.38 5.99
CA VAL A 39 15.21 5.37 5.20
C VAL A 39 13.78 5.46 5.73
N THR A 40 13.25 6.69 5.79
CA THR A 40 11.86 6.95 6.14
C THR A 40 11.00 6.82 4.89
N LEU A 41 10.00 5.93 4.96
CA LEU A 41 9.14 5.55 3.86
C LEU A 41 7.67 5.80 4.18
N VAL A 42 6.88 6.06 3.15
CA VAL A 42 5.41 6.06 3.17
C VAL A 42 4.87 5.31 1.97
N PHE A 43 3.69 4.72 2.11
CA PHE A 43 2.97 4.12 0.98
C PHE A 43 2.12 5.16 0.27
N GLU A 44 2.07 5.07 -1.05
CA GLU A 44 0.98 5.60 -1.88
C GLU A 44 0.31 4.42 -2.59
N ALA A 45 -1.01 4.34 -2.48
CA ALA A 45 -1.82 3.34 -3.17
C ALA A 45 -2.50 3.92 -4.40
N SER A 46 -2.56 3.13 -5.48
CA SER A 46 -3.33 3.45 -6.69
C SER A 46 -3.80 2.17 -7.39
N SER A 47 -4.47 2.31 -8.54
CA SER A 47 -4.93 1.17 -9.34
C SER A 47 -4.14 1.05 -10.64
N TYR A 48 -3.77 -0.17 -11.03
CA TYR A 48 -3.42 -0.43 -12.43
C TYR A 48 -4.65 -0.25 -13.34
N ARG A 49 -4.42 -0.01 -14.64
CA ARG A 49 -5.51 0.24 -15.61
C ARG A 49 -6.41 -0.98 -15.90
N CYS A 50 -5.99 -2.20 -15.57
CA CYS A 50 -6.59 -3.45 -16.04
C CYS A 50 -7.28 -4.30 -14.97
N GLY A 51 -7.74 -3.71 -13.86
CA GLY A 51 -8.40 -4.47 -12.79
C GLY A 51 -7.45 -5.42 -12.03
N ALA A 52 -6.14 -5.29 -12.27
CA ALA A 52 -5.08 -5.97 -11.55
C ALA A 52 -5.04 -5.59 -10.07
N PRO A 53 -4.30 -6.35 -9.23
CA PRO A 53 -4.16 -6.10 -7.80
C PRO A 53 -3.67 -4.68 -7.47
N LEU A 54 -3.78 -4.27 -6.20
CA LEU A 54 -3.45 -2.90 -5.77
C LEU A 54 -2.04 -2.49 -6.20
N HIS A 55 -1.90 -1.29 -6.77
CA HIS A 55 -0.58 -0.72 -7.06
C HIS A 55 -0.07 0.02 -5.82
N LEU A 56 1.12 -0.35 -5.33
CA LEU A 56 1.77 0.28 -4.20
C LEU A 56 3.13 0.88 -4.61
N GLN A 57 3.26 2.19 -4.38
CA GLN A 57 4.49 2.94 -4.50
C GLN A 57 5.00 3.32 -3.11
N LEU A 58 6.26 3.07 -2.84
CA LEU A 58 6.96 3.61 -1.68
C LEU A 58 7.67 4.91 -2.06
N TRP A 59 7.55 5.89 -1.19
CA TRP A 59 8.22 7.18 -1.30
C TRP A 59 9.15 7.36 -0.12
N SER A 60 10.35 7.87 -0.38
CA SER A 60 11.31 8.22 0.65
C SER A 60 11.34 9.72 0.88
N ASN A 61 11.65 10.11 2.10
CA ASN A 61 11.96 11.48 2.45
C ASN A 61 13.43 11.58 2.88
N ASP A 62 14.12 12.58 2.36
CA ASP A 62 15.44 12.95 2.83
C ASP A 62 15.29 13.72 4.16
N PRO A 63 15.93 13.28 5.26
CA PRO A 63 15.87 14.00 6.53
C PRO A 63 16.46 15.41 6.47
N GLU A 64 17.39 15.69 5.54
CA GLU A 64 17.95 17.03 5.31
C GLU A 64 16.97 17.93 4.55
N GLU A 65 16.06 17.34 3.77
CA GLU A 65 15.00 18.04 3.03
C GLU A 65 13.61 17.47 3.38
N PRO A 66 13.09 17.72 4.59
CA PRO A 66 11.89 17.06 5.12
C PRO A 66 10.59 17.37 4.36
N CYS A 67 10.59 18.41 3.53
CA CYS A 67 9.46 18.75 2.67
C CYS A 67 9.50 18.06 1.30
N PHE A 68 10.59 17.37 0.96
CA PHE A 68 10.80 16.75 -0.35
C PHE A 68 10.63 15.22 -0.28
N TRP A 69 9.74 14.69 -1.11
CA TRP A 69 9.50 13.24 -1.23
C TRP A 69 9.92 12.75 -2.61
N SER A 70 10.75 11.71 -2.63
CA SER A 70 11.23 11.08 -3.86
C SER A 70 10.62 9.70 -4.03
N PRO A 71 10.27 9.29 -5.26
CA PRO A 71 9.82 7.93 -5.51
C PRO A 71 10.97 6.98 -5.17
N TYR A 72 10.72 6.05 -4.26
CA TYR A 72 11.74 5.09 -3.81
C TYR A 72 11.65 3.80 -4.62
N VAL A 73 10.53 3.08 -4.47
CA VAL A 73 10.35 1.75 -5.03
C VAL A 73 8.89 1.50 -5.39
N THR A 74 8.64 0.96 -6.59
CA THR A 74 7.32 0.39 -6.90
C THR A 74 7.26 -1.06 -6.38
N LEU A 75 6.60 -1.25 -5.24
CA LEU A 75 6.59 -2.52 -4.51
C LEU A 75 5.85 -3.62 -5.29
N THR A 76 4.74 -3.28 -5.94
CA THR A 76 3.87 -4.25 -6.61
C THR A 76 4.10 -4.32 -8.11
N LYS A 77 3.67 -5.42 -8.72
CA LYS A 77 3.60 -5.58 -10.19
C LYS A 77 2.15 -5.75 -10.63
N SER A 78 1.82 -5.21 -11.80
CA SER A 78 0.58 -5.57 -12.48
C SER A 78 0.61 -7.06 -12.80
N ALA A 79 -0.48 -7.75 -12.51
CA ALA A 79 -0.70 -9.16 -12.80
C ALA A 79 -2.13 -9.34 -13.30
N GLU A 80 -2.47 -10.53 -13.82
CA GLU A 80 -3.84 -10.80 -14.21
C GLU A 80 -4.72 -10.83 -12.96
N PRO A 81 -5.99 -10.38 -13.02
CA PRO A 81 -6.89 -10.45 -11.86
C PRO A 81 -7.04 -11.86 -11.28
N SER A 82 -6.84 -12.92 -12.09
CA SER A 82 -6.86 -14.32 -11.64
C SER A 82 -5.63 -14.76 -10.85
N ASP A 83 -4.54 -13.98 -10.87
CA ASP A 83 -3.30 -14.36 -10.18
C ASP A 83 -3.38 -14.13 -8.66
N CYS A 84 -4.30 -13.27 -8.21
CA CYS A 84 -4.52 -12.91 -6.81
C CYS A 84 -5.99 -13.06 -6.41
N GLN A 85 -6.21 -13.31 -5.13
CA GLN A 85 -7.52 -13.23 -4.49
C GLN A 85 -7.78 -11.80 -3.99
N ASP A 86 -9.02 -11.53 -3.59
CA ASP A 86 -9.39 -10.29 -2.92
C ASP A 86 -8.51 -10.09 -1.67
N GLY A 87 -7.89 -8.92 -1.54
CA GLY A 87 -6.98 -8.63 -0.43
C GLY A 87 -5.53 -9.06 -0.65
N GLU A 88 -5.21 -9.69 -1.78
CA GLU A 88 -3.83 -10.06 -2.12
C GLU A 88 -3.19 -9.06 -3.11
N ILE A 89 -1.86 -9.00 -3.06
CA ILE A 89 -1.02 -8.21 -3.98
C ILE A 89 0.12 -9.05 -4.53
N VAL A 90 0.57 -8.73 -5.74
CA VAL A 90 1.78 -9.31 -6.34
C VAL A 90 2.98 -8.40 -6.06
N VAL A 91 3.94 -8.91 -5.32
CA VAL A 91 5.08 -8.16 -4.80
C VAL A 91 6.35 -8.53 -5.56
N LYS A 92 7.09 -7.50 -5.97
CA LYS A 92 8.45 -7.64 -6.48
C LYS A 92 9.37 -7.63 -5.27
N THR A 93 9.88 -8.79 -4.86
CA THR A 93 10.86 -8.89 -3.77
C THR A 93 12.26 -9.23 -4.27
N SER A 94 12.42 -9.48 -5.58
CA SER A 94 13.73 -9.69 -6.19
C SER A 94 14.49 -8.36 -6.38
N ASP A 95 15.82 -8.46 -6.47
CA ASP A 95 16.75 -7.38 -6.83
C ASP A 95 16.56 -6.11 -5.98
N GLU A 96 16.03 -5.05 -6.58
CA GLU A 96 15.87 -3.70 -6.01
C GLU A 96 15.06 -3.66 -4.71
N ASN A 97 14.21 -4.64 -4.44
CA ASN A 97 13.24 -4.58 -3.34
C ASN A 97 13.55 -5.54 -2.20
N ALA A 98 14.55 -6.42 -2.36
CA ALA A 98 14.83 -7.50 -1.42
C ALA A 98 15.06 -6.99 0.01
N HIS A 99 15.73 -5.86 0.14
CA HIS A 99 16.05 -5.19 1.41
C HIS A 99 14.81 -4.77 2.22
N LEU A 100 13.65 -4.57 1.57
CA LEU A 100 12.40 -4.18 2.24
C LEU A 100 11.57 -5.37 2.70
N ARG A 101 11.85 -6.57 2.20
CA ARG A 101 11.00 -7.75 2.40
C ARG A 101 10.70 -8.00 3.87
N ASP A 102 11.75 -8.23 4.66
CA ASP A 102 11.60 -8.62 6.06
C ASP A 102 11.07 -7.46 6.90
N ALA A 103 11.42 -6.22 6.54
CA ALA A 103 10.94 -5.01 7.21
C ALA A 103 9.42 -4.82 7.05
N LEU A 104 8.87 -5.16 5.89
CA LEU A 104 7.43 -5.06 5.58
C LEU A 104 6.62 -6.18 6.24
N LEU A 105 7.13 -7.42 6.20
CA LEU A 105 6.48 -8.57 6.84
C LEU A 105 6.51 -8.48 8.37
N THR A 106 7.65 -8.13 8.97
CA THR A 106 7.80 -8.05 10.44
C THR A 106 6.93 -6.96 11.06
N ARG A 107 6.62 -5.89 10.30
CA ARG A 107 5.71 -4.83 10.73
C ARG A 107 4.24 -5.24 10.75
N GLY A 108 3.90 -6.41 10.19
CA GLY A 108 2.53 -6.91 10.13
C GLY A 108 1.65 -6.12 9.18
N PHE A 109 2.22 -5.41 8.19
CA PHE A 109 1.44 -4.79 7.11
C PHE A 109 0.96 -5.83 6.09
N PHE A 110 1.77 -6.87 5.90
CA PHE A 110 1.48 -7.94 4.96
C PHE A 110 1.85 -9.30 5.56
N GLU A 111 1.27 -10.34 5.00
CA GLU A 111 1.62 -11.73 5.28
C GLU A 111 2.05 -12.43 3.99
N ASP A 112 3.19 -13.12 4.02
CA ASP A 112 3.60 -13.97 2.90
C ASP A 112 2.68 -15.21 2.86
N THR A 113 1.93 -15.36 1.78
CA THR A 113 1.00 -16.49 1.59
C THR A 113 1.72 -17.80 1.26
N GLY A 114 3.02 -17.74 0.96
CA GLY A 114 3.81 -18.85 0.41
C GLY A 114 3.56 -19.09 -1.08
N ARG A 115 2.55 -18.45 -1.69
CA ARG A 115 2.28 -18.56 -3.13
C ARG A 115 3.26 -17.70 -3.93
N ARG A 116 3.56 -18.14 -5.15
CA ARG A 116 4.52 -17.49 -6.05
C ARG A 116 3.94 -17.37 -7.45
N LEU A 117 4.20 -16.26 -8.11
CA LEU A 117 3.80 -16.01 -9.50
C LEU A 117 5.04 -15.91 -10.38
N ARG A 118 5.16 -16.79 -11.38
CA ARG A 118 6.23 -16.68 -12.38
C ARG A 118 5.86 -15.61 -13.39
N SER A 119 6.75 -14.63 -13.58
CA SER A 119 6.54 -13.53 -14.53
C SER A 119 7.83 -13.28 -15.31
N GLY A 120 7.91 -13.87 -16.50
CA GLY A 120 9.15 -13.90 -17.30
C GLY A 120 10.26 -14.64 -16.56
N TYR A 121 11.38 -13.95 -16.34
CA TYR A 121 12.56 -14.48 -15.63
C TYR A 121 12.49 -14.32 -14.10
N SER A 122 11.49 -13.60 -13.59
CA SER A 122 11.35 -13.34 -12.16
C SER A 122 10.29 -14.26 -11.52
N VAL A 123 10.49 -14.58 -10.25
CA VAL A 123 9.50 -15.21 -9.38
C VAL A 123 9.03 -14.15 -8.39
N LEU A 124 7.76 -13.80 -8.45
CA LEU A 124 7.12 -12.78 -7.62
C LEU A 124 6.44 -13.45 -6.44
N GLU A 125 6.38 -12.74 -5.32
CA GLU A 125 5.64 -13.20 -4.14
C GLU A 125 4.20 -12.71 -4.18
N ILE A 126 3.29 -13.50 -3.63
CA ILE A 126 1.91 -13.09 -3.40
C ILE A 126 1.75 -12.89 -1.91
N TRP A 127 1.40 -11.67 -1.50
CA TRP A 127 1.19 -11.32 -0.10
C TRP A 127 -0.27 -10.96 0.14
N ALA A 128 -0.77 -11.31 1.32
CA ALA A 128 -2.06 -10.85 1.81
C ALA A 128 -1.88 -9.53 2.56
N MET A 129 -2.78 -8.58 2.32
CA MET A 129 -2.87 -7.35 3.12
C MET A 129 -3.52 -7.69 4.47
N THR A 130 -2.92 -7.22 5.56
CA THR A 130 -3.51 -7.40 6.90
C THR A 130 -4.60 -6.37 7.17
N ASP A 131 -5.33 -6.57 8.27
CA ASP A 131 -6.30 -5.58 8.77
C ASP A 131 -5.63 -4.24 9.10
N LEU A 132 -4.38 -4.26 9.58
CA LEU A 132 -3.61 -3.05 9.88
C LEU A 132 -3.39 -2.22 8.61
N PHE A 133 -2.99 -2.89 7.52
CA PHE A 133 -2.76 -2.20 6.25
C PHE A 133 -4.07 -1.71 5.64
N THR A 134 -5.09 -2.56 5.63
CA THR A 134 -6.41 -2.25 5.06
C THR A 134 -7.06 -1.06 5.77
N ALA A 135 -7.03 -1.02 7.11
CA ALA A 135 -7.57 0.10 7.88
C ALA A 135 -6.87 1.43 7.55
N ALA A 136 -5.53 1.42 7.44
CA ALA A 136 -4.78 2.62 7.10
C ALA A 136 -5.03 3.10 5.67
N LEU A 137 -5.20 2.17 4.73
CA LEU A 137 -5.59 2.48 3.36
C LEU A 137 -7.00 3.11 3.33
N GLU A 138 -7.96 2.53 4.04
CA GLU A 138 -9.33 3.06 4.13
C GLU A 138 -9.40 4.46 4.73
N GLU A 139 -8.54 4.79 5.70
CA GLU A 139 -8.46 6.13 6.28
C GLU A 139 -8.15 7.20 5.22
N VAL A 140 -7.22 6.89 4.31
CA VAL A 140 -6.82 7.80 3.23
C VAL A 140 -7.85 7.83 2.11
N LEU A 141 -8.48 6.69 1.78
CA LEU A 141 -9.50 6.62 0.72
C LEU A 141 -10.87 7.15 1.14
N GLY A 142 -11.25 7.01 2.40
CA GLY A 142 -12.54 7.45 2.93
C GLY A 142 -12.68 8.98 3.05
N GLY A 143 -11.57 9.71 2.93
CA GLY A 143 -11.51 11.13 3.25
C GLY A 143 -11.80 11.40 4.73
N GLN A 144 -11.40 12.57 5.22
CA GLN A 144 -11.51 13.04 6.61
C GLN A 144 -12.95 13.11 7.20
N LYS A 145 -13.95 12.41 6.65
CA LYS A 145 -15.36 12.44 7.08
C LYS A 145 -15.70 11.46 8.22
N SER A 146 -14.86 10.48 8.53
CA SER A 146 -15.18 9.49 9.60
C SER A 146 -14.66 9.89 10.99
N VAL A 147 -13.67 10.78 11.08
CA VAL A 147 -13.10 11.21 12.38
C VAL A 147 -14.09 12.09 13.18
N LYS A 148 -14.98 12.84 12.52
CA LYS A 148 -16.05 13.58 13.22
C LYS A 148 -17.15 12.66 13.76
N LYS A 149 -17.54 11.64 13.00
CA LYS A 149 -18.65 10.75 13.39
C LYS A 149 -18.26 9.74 14.47
N ALA A 150 -16.99 9.35 14.54
CA ALA A 150 -16.45 8.52 15.62
C ALA A 150 -16.26 9.33 16.93
N LYS A 151 -15.79 10.59 16.85
CA LYS A 151 -15.68 11.46 18.04
C LYS A 151 -17.04 11.89 18.61
N GLU A 152 -18.06 12.14 17.77
CA GLU A 152 -19.41 12.46 18.25
C GLU A 152 -20.11 11.26 18.92
N LYS A 153 -19.84 10.03 18.48
CA LYS A 153 -20.37 8.83 19.16
C LYS A 153 -19.69 8.52 20.49
N ALA A 154 -18.42 8.90 20.67
CA ALA A 154 -17.69 8.73 21.92
C ALA A 154 -17.97 9.86 22.93
N GLY A 155 -18.33 11.07 22.46
CA GLY A 155 -18.67 12.22 23.31
C GLY A 155 -20.15 12.36 23.68
N ALA A 156 -21.04 11.52 23.13
CA ALA A 156 -22.48 11.52 23.43
C ALA A 156 -22.92 10.40 24.39
N LEU A 157 -21.97 9.65 24.96
CA LEU A 157 -22.20 8.77 26.12
C LEU A 157 -21.50 9.35 27.36
N THR A 158 -22.01 10.49 27.82
CA THR A 158 -21.88 11.00 29.20
C THR A 158 -23.18 11.71 29.54
#